data_AF-A0A2G6DFZ5-F1
#
_entry.id   AF-A0A2G6DFZ5-F1
#
_cell.length_a   1.000
_cell.length_b   1.000
_cell.length_c   1.000
_cell.angle_alpha   90.00
_cell.angle_beta   90.00
_cell.angle_gamma   90.00
#
_symmetry.space_group_name_H-M   'P 1'
#
loop_
_entity.id
_entity.type
_entity.pdbx_description
1 polymer ?
#
loop_
_entity_poly.entity_id
_entity_poly.type
_entity_poly.pdbx_seq_one_letter_code
_entity_poly.pdbx_strand_id
1 'polypeptide(L)'
;MSQVKAIPMHLITYQLIKYPFGYKVEYDGKQALFIPREHVITTRLSVQTHPTNPVVKLPATYTLHPLNPDRQAEYIATFFAVFKNTVEFCAWSPSGVHQTAVNHIEGFFAGKRGQPHPASVMTLQTDGSTDTNGSLAGLALVVTNTFGETELDLLYVMPDSQRRQVAHAMLQHILKHLRQTGEETLRSTRHICNEASRNWHAAMGFQDDYDWLYVRLKCAWYQREIWRHLQLGWTDELENLQSKLAYWRELEEHFKKSRILAANHLP
;
A
#
# COMPACT_ATOMS: atom_id res chain seq x y z
N MET A 1 -6.65 3.52 -18.07
CA MET A 1 -5.30 3.87 -17.57
C MET A 1 -5.48 4.96 -16.55
N SER A 2 -4.88 4.83 -15.37
CA SER A 2 -4.74 5.98 -14.46
C SER A 2 -3.79 6.97 -15.16
N GLN A 3 -4.32 8.04 -15.73
CA GLN A 3 -3.52 9.09 -16.37
C GLN A 3 -3.14 10.13 -15.32
N VAL A 4 -2.05 10.87 -15.58
CA VAL A 4 -1.83 12.16 -14.91
C VAL A 4 -3.14 12.93 -15.00
N LYS A 5 -3.71 13.24 -13.83
CA LYS A 5 -5.01 13.90 -13.81
C LYS A 5 -4.76 15.36 -14.16
N ALA A 6 -5.26 15.79 -15.31
CA ALA A 6 -5.27 17.18 -15.73
C ALA A 6 -6.65 17.78 -15.45
N ILE A 7 -6.70 18.89 -14.71
CA ILE A 7 -7.94 19.59 -14.41
C ILE A 7 -7.81 21.03 -14.92
N PRO A 8 -8.56 21.43 -15.97
CA PRO A 8 -8.57 22.80 -16.46
C PRO A 8 -9.00 23.76 -15.36
N MET A 9 -8.22 24.81 -15.12
CA MET A 9 -8.55 25.85 -14.15
C MET A 9 -7.71 27.11 -14.31
N HIS A 10 -8.22 28.22 -13.79
CA HIS A 10 -7.47 29.47 -13.71
C HIS A 10 -6.40 29.41 -12.59
N LEU A 11 -5.34 30.21 -12.72
CA LEU A 11 -4.23 30.25 -11.77
C LEU A 11 -4.68 30.50 -10.32
N ILE A 12 -5.62 31.44 -10.12
CA ILE A 12 -6.17 31.76 -8.78
C ILE A 12 -6.85 30.52 -8.17
N THR A 13 -7.63 29.79 -8.97
CA THR A 13 -8.24 28.53 -8.53
C THR A 13 -7.18 27.50 -8.19
N TYR A 14 -6.16 27.34 -9.03
CA TYR A 14 -5.03 26.42 -8.80
C TYR A 14 -4.28 26.72 -7.49
N GLN A 15 -4.13 27.98 -7.11
CA GLN A 15 -3.49 28.33 -5.84
C GLN A 15 -4.32 27.83 -4.64
N LEU A 16 -5.65 27.82 -4.76
CA LEU A 16 -6.58 27.55 -3.67
C LEU A 16 -7.14 26.11 -3.63
N ILE A 17 -6.82 25.24 -4.60
CA ILE A 17 -7.28 23.84 -4.53
C ILE A 17 -6.61 23.08 -3.37
N LYS A 18 -7.33 22.11 -2.83
CA LYS A 18 -6.78 21.13 -1.89
C LYS A 18 -5.87 20.16 -2.64
N TYR A 19 -4.64 20.02 -2.18
CA TYR A 19 -3.68 19.10 -2.78
C TYR A 19 -3.83 17.72 -2.15
N PRO A 20 -4.10 16.65 -2.93
CA PRO A 20 -4.04 15.29 -2.40
C PRO A 20 -2.63 14.99 -1.89
N PHE A 21 -2.54 14.43 -0.68
CA PHE A 21 -1.25 14.07 -0.10
C PHE A 21 -0.56 13.00 -0.95
N GLY A 22 0.77 13.11 -1.10
CA GLY A 22 1.56 12.21 -1.93
C GLY A 22 1.62 12.59 -3.41
N TYR A 23 0.83 13.58 -3.86
CA TYR A 23 0.90 14.05 -5.25
C TYR A 23 1.84 15.27 -5.37
N LYS A 24 2.57 15.34 -6.49
CA LYS A 24 3.11 16.59 -7.02
C LYS A 24 1.99 17.22 -7.84
N VAL A 25 1.74 18.51 -7.62
CA VAL A 25 0.75 19.25 -8.41
C VAL A 25 1.43 20.44 -9.05
N GLU A 26 1.32 20.54 -10.37
CA GLU A 26 1.93 21.58 -11.20
C GLU A 26 0.86 22.33 -11.99
N TYR A 27 1.19 23.55 -12.43
CA TYR A 27 0.33 24.35 -13.31
C TYR A 27 1.09 24.66 -14.59
N ASP A 28 0.51 24.31 -15.74
CA ASP A 28 1.11 24.51 -17.06
C ASP A 28 0.65 25.79 -17.77
N GLY A 29 -0.09 26.65 -17.07
CA GLY A 29 -0.71 27.86 -17.61
C GLY A 29 -2.18 27.70 -18.02
N LYS A 30 -2.70 26.47 -18.06
CA LYS A 30 -4.11 26.19 -18.42
C LYS A 30 -4.81 25.22 -17.46
N GLN A 31 -4.05 24.34 -16.83
CA GLN A 31 -4.59 23.25 -16.04
C GLN A 31 -3.65 22.86 -14.90
N ALA A 32 -4.24 22.27 -13.86
CA ALA A 32 -3.51 21.63 -12.79
C ALA A 32 -3.20 20.18 -13.18
N LEU A 33 -1.93 19.78 -13.10
CA LEU A 33 -1.45 18.43 -13.35
C LEU A 33 -1.17 17.74 -12.02
N PHE A 34 -1.85 16.63 -11.73
CA PHE A 34 -1.64 15.84 -10.51
C PHE A 34 -0.87 14.57 -10.85
N ILE A 35 0.36 14.50 -10.33
CA ILE A 35 1.31 13.44 -10.61
C ILE A 35 1.59 12.71 -9.29
N PRO A 36 1.30 11.40 -9.17
CA PRO A 36 1.67 10.64 -7.98
C PRO A 36 3.18 10.70 -7.76
N ARG A 37 3.62 10.84 -6.51
CA ARG A 37 5.03 10.65 -6.18
C ARG A 37 5.27 9.16 -6.04
N GLU A 38 6.24 8.65 -6.78
CA GLU A 38 6.77 7.29 -6.65
C GLU A 38 7.47 7.14 -5.29
N HIS A 39 6.68 6.93 -4.25
CA HIS A 39 7.15 6.77 -2.89
C HIS A 39 6.32 5.70 -2.18
N VAL A 40 7.01 4.74 -1.60
CA VAL A 40 6.39 3.64 -0.85
C VAL A 40 6.57 3.85 0.64
N ILE A 41 5.58 3.45 1.42
CA ILE A 41 5.60 3.47 2.87
C ILE A 41 5.71 2.05 3.35
N THR A 42 6.76 1.77 4.13
CA THR A 42 6.87 0.51 4.85
C THR A 42 5.91 0.55 6.03
N THR A 43 5.27 -0.58 6.29
CA THR A 43 4.42 -0.81 7.43
C THR A 43 4.82 -2.10 8.12
N ARG A 44 4.54 -2.20 9.42
CA ARG A 44 4.80 -3.37 10.24
C ARG A 44 3.55 -3.78 11.00
N LEU A 45 3.39 -5.09 11.15
CA LEU A 45 2.38 -5.70 11.99
C LEU A 45 3.06 -6.65 12.98
N SER A 46 2.80 -6.50 14.27
CA SER A 46 3.31 -7.43 15.29
C SER A 46 2.49 -8.72 15.28
N VAL A 47 3.07 -9.83 14.85
CA VAL A 47 2.37 -11.12 14.68
C VAL A 47 1.90 -11.69 16.03
N GLN A 48 2.74 -11.56 17.06
CA GLN A 48 2.52 -12.16 18.38
C GLN A 48 1.46 -11.42 19.20
N THR A 49 1.45 -10.08 19.13
CA THR A 49 0.51 -9.24 19.88
C THR A 49 -0.75 -8.90 19.07
N HIS A 50 -0.78 -9.21 17.77
CA HIS A 50 -1.96 -8.97 16.96
C HIS A 50 -3.16 -9.79 17.49
N PRO A 51 -4.33 -9.17 17.71
CA PRO A 51 -5.50 -9.85 18.22
C PRO A 51 -5.85 -11.09 17.40
N THR A 52 -6.09 -12.21 18.08
CA THR A 52 -6.74 -13.38 17.50
C THR A 52 -8.25 -13.11 17.46
N ASN A 53 -8.65 -12.15 16.63
CA ASN A 53 -10.07 -11.89 16.38
C ASN A 53 -10.77 -13.17 15.90
N PRO A 54 -12.09 -13.31 16.12
CA PRO A 54 -12.82 -14.47 15.63
C PRO A 54 -12.55 -14.69 14.13
N VAL A 55 -12.49 -15.97 13.75
CA VAL A 55 -12.24 -16.40 12.38
C VAL A 55 -13.17 -15.65 11.45
N VAL A 56 -12.60 -14.89 10.51
CA VAL A 56 -13.39 -14.26 9.47
C VAL A 56 -14.03 -15.34 8.64
N LYS A 57 -15.37 -15.38 8.68
CA LYS A 57 -16.16 -16.29 7.87
C LYS A 57 -16.24 -15.71 6.47
N LEU A 58 -15.50 -16.32 5.55
CA LEU A 58 -15.73 -16.11 4.13
C LEU A 58 -17.12 -16.65 3.74
N PRO A 59 -17.78 -16.06 2.72
CA PRO A 59 -18.96 -16.67 2.14
C PRO A 59 -18.64 -18.09 1.63
N ALA A 60 -19.62 -18.99 1.63
CA ALA A 60 -19.41 -20.41 1.26
C ALA A 60 -18.84 -20.61 -0.17
N THR A 61 -19.00 -19.61 -1.04
CA THR A 61 -18.46 -19.59 -2.40
C THR A 61 -17.01 -19.15 -2.49
N TYR A 62 -16.33 -18.92 -1.36
CA TYR A 62 -14.92 -18.50 -1.32
C TYR A 62 -14.10 -19.45 -0.44
N THR A 63 -13.01 -19.96 -0.99
CA THR A 63 -12.14 -20.92 -0.30
C THR A 63 -10.67 -20.49 -0.39
N LEU A 64 -9.94 -20.63 0.71
CA LEU A 64 -8.50 -20.35 0.78
C LEU A 64 -7.72 -21.61 0.43
N HIS A 65 -6.71 -21.47 -0.44
CA HIS A 65 -5.86 -22.56 -0.89
C HIS A 65 -4.39 -22.14 -0.86
N PRO A 66 -3.45 -23.07 -0.60
CA PRO A 66 -2.04 -22.84 -0.91
C PRO A 66 -1.86 -22.39 -2.36
N LEU A 67 -0.77 -21.69 -2.65
CA LEU A 67 -0.46 -21.33 -4.03
C LEU A 67 -0.31 -22.57 -4.92
N ASN A 68 -0.81 -22.47 -6.15
CA ASN A 68 -0.60 -23.47 -7.19
C ASN A 68 0.32 -22.88 -8.28
N PRO A 69 1.58 -23.35 -8.39
CA PRO A 69 2.52 -22.86 -9.41
C PRO A 69 2.03 -22.99 -10.85
N ASP A 70 1.13 -23.94 -11.14
CA ASP A 70 0.58 -24.14 -12.49
C ASP A 70 -0.40 -23.02 -12.89
N ARG A 71 -0.84 -22.19 -11.93
CA ARG A 71 -1.77 -21.06 -12.16
C ARG A 71 -1.06 -19.72 -12.36
N GLN A 72 0.26 -19.70 -12.55
CA GLN A 72 1.03 -18.45 -12.73
C GLN A 72 0.48 -17.55 -13.84
N ALA A 73 0.03 -18.11 -14.96
CA ALA A 73 -0.58 -17.35 -16.04
C ALA A 73 -1.84 -16.58 -15.59
N GLU A 74 -2.67 -17.19 -14.73
CA GLU A 74 -3.84 -16.55 -14.15
C GLU A 74 -3.46 -15.48 -13.13
N TYR A 75 -2.42 -15.72 -12.32
CA TYR A 75 -1.90 -14.71 -11.38
C TYR A 75 -1.41 -13.46 -12.11
N ILE A 76 -0.70 -13.62 -13.23
CA ILE A 76 -0.23 -12.51 -14.07
C ILE A 76 -1.42 -11.75 -14.65
N ALA A 77 -2.40 -12.46 -15.22
CA ALA A 77 -3.59 -11.85 -15.83
C ALA A 77 -4.41 -11.05 -14.80
N THR A 78 -4.60 -11.61 -13.61
CA THR A 78 -5.38 -10.97 -12.54
C THR A 78 -4.63 -9.82 -11.88
N PHE A 79 -3.30 -9.91 -11.70
CA PHE A 79 -2.46 -8.77 -11.31
C PHE A 79 -2.69 -7.61 -12.27
N PHE A 80 -2.55 -7.86 -13.58
CA PHE A 80 -2.74 -6.81 -14.58
C PHE A 80 -4.15 -6.22 -14.50
N ALA A 81 -5.18 -7.05 -14.37
CA ALA A 81 -6.57 -6.60 -14.27
C ALA A 81 -6.79 -5.67 -13.06
N VAL A 82 -6.22 -6.00 -11.89
CA VAL A 82 -6.36 -5.22 -10.66
C VAL A 82 -5.55 -3.92 -10.71
N PHE A 83 -4.30 -3.98 -11.18
CA PHE A 83 -3.35 -2.88 -11.01
C PHE A 83 -3.24 -1.92 -12.19
N LYS A 84 -3.68 -2.28 -13.42
CA LYS A 84 -3.53 -1.42 -14.63
C LYS A 84 -4.12 0.00 -14.54
N ASN A 85 -5.03 0.22 -13.59
CA ASN A 85 -5.69 1.51 -13.37
C ASN A 85 -5.45 2.06 -11.96
N THR A 86 -4.47 1.54 -11.23
CA THR A 86 -4.13 2.03 -9.90
C THR A 86 -3.07 3.13 -9.97
N VAL A 87 -2.77 3.70 -8.81
CA VAL A 87 -1.86 4.85 -8.72
C VAL A 87 -0.40 4.46 -8.94
N GLU A 88 -0.04 3.23 -8.60
CA GLU A 88 1.28 2.62 -8.78
C GLU A 88 1.71 2.53 -10.25
N PHE A 89 0.74 2.51 -11.16
CA PHE A 89 0.97 2.40 -12.60
C PHE A 89 0.42 3.62 -13.36
N CYS A 90 0.36 4.76 -12.68
CA CYS A 90 -0.10 6.00 -13.29
C CYS A 90 0.81 6.40 -14.47
N ALA A 91 0.21 6.66 -15.63
CA ALA A 91 0.90 6.96 -16.89
C ALA A 91 1.77 5.82 -17.48
N TRP A 92 1.68 4.60 -16.95
CA TRP A 92 2.34 3.43 -17.55
C TRP A 92 1.55 2.90 -18.76
N SER A 93 2.26 2.37 -19.74
CA SER A 93 1.64 1.64 -20.85
C SER A 93 1.10 0.27 -20.38
N PRO A 94 0.12 -0.34 -21.07
CA PRO A 94 -0.39 -1.66 -20.70
C PRO A 94 0.71 -2.72 -20.75
N SER A 95 1.62 -2.63 -21.73
CA SER A 95 2.77 -3.53 -21.84
C SER A 95 3.72 -3.38 -20.65
N GLY A 96 3.93 -2.16 -20.16
CA GLY A 96 4.73 -1.91 -18.96
C GLY A 96 4.11 -2.56 -17.72
N VAL A 97 2.80 -2.38 -17.50
CA VAL A 97 2.11 -3.02 -16.36
C VAL A 97 2.15 -4.54 -16.48
N HIS A 98 1.91 -5.08 -17.68
CA HIS A 98 1.96 -6.51 -17.92
C HIS A 98 3.35 -7.09 -17.65
N GLN A 99 4.41 -6.43 -18.13
CA GLN A 99 5.78 -6.87 -17.86
C GLN A 99 6.10 -6.85 -16.35
N THR A 100 5.61 -5.84 -15.62
CA THR A 100 5.73 -5.83 -14.16
C THR A 100 4.99 -6.99 -13.52
N ALA A 101 3.78 -7.33 -13.99
CA ALA A 101 3.03 -8.49 -13.50
C ALA A 101 3.82 -9.79 -13.70
N VAL A 102 4.40 -10.01 -14.88
CA VAL A 102 5.27 -11.15 -15.18
C VAL A 102 6.46 -11.16 -14.22
N ASN A 103 7.19 -10.06 -14.12
CA ASN A 103 8.39 -9.95 -13.29
C ASN A 103 8.09 -10.19 -11.80
N HIS A 104 6.95 -9.72 -11.29
CA HIS A 104 6.54 -9.95 -9.90
C HIS A 104 6.19 -11.42 -9.65
N ILE A 105 5.32 -12.00 -10.47
CA ILE A 105 4.85 -13.38 -10.25
C ILE A 105 5.97 -14.39 -10.50
N GLU A 106 6.63 -14.34 -11.65
CA GLU A 106 7.74 -15.26 -11.94
C GLU A 106 8.93 -15.00 -11.01
N GLY A 107 9.20 -13.74 -10.68
CA GLY A 107 10.24 -13.36 -9.73
C GLY A 107 9.97 -13.91 -8.33
N PHE A 108 8.71 -13.96 -7.89
CA PHE A 108 8.33 -14.61 -6.64
C PHE A 108 8.67 -16.11 -6.69
N PHE A 109 8.14 -16.86 -7.65
CA PHE A 109 8.37 -18.32 -7.72
C PHE A 109 9.84 -18.69 -7.95
N ALA A 110 10.61 -17.82 -8.61
CA ALA A 110 12.05 -18.00 -8.81
C ALA A 110 12.91 -17.52 -7.62
N GLY A 111 12.32 -17.02 -6.54
CA GLY A 111 13.03 -16.52 -5.36
C GLY A 111 13.77 -15.18 -5.55
N LYS A 112 13.51 -14.47 -6.65
CA LYS A 112 14.12 -13.14 -6.96
C LYS A 112 13.51 -12.01 -6.15
N ARG A 113 12.30 -12.19 -5.62
CA ARG A 113 11.62 -11.25 -4.70
C ARG A 113 12.03 -11.46 -3.23
N GLY A 114 12.81 -12.49 -2.94
CA GLY A 114 12.98 -13.07 -1.61
C GLY A 114 12.59 -14.54 -1.63
N GLN A 115 12.88 -15.28 -0.56
CA GLN A 115 12.51 -16.69 -0.47
C GLN A 115 10.99 -16.83 -0.29
N PRO A 116 10.26 -17.54 -1.16
CA PRO A 116 8.82 -17.73 -1.00
C PRO A 116 8.46 -18.37 0.33
N HIS A 117 7.53 -17.76 1.04
CA HIS A 117 7.11 -18.23 2.36
C HIS A 117 5.86 -19.13 2.23
N PRO A 118 5.78 -20.28 2.94
CA PRO A 118 4.64 -21.20 2.88
C PRO A 118 3.30 -20.62 3.34
N ALA A 119 3.32 -19.48 4.04
CA ALA A 119 2.12 -18.73 4.43
C ALA A 119 1.40 -18.06 3.24
N SER A 120 2.02 -18.00 2.07
CA SER A 120 1.42 -17.44 0.86
C SER A 120 0.18 -18.23 0.44
N VAL A 121 -0.87 -17.53 0.01
CA VAL A 121 -2.20 -18.11 -0.15
C VAL A 121 -2.94 -17.46 -1.31
N MET A 122 -3.82 -18.22 -1.96
CA MET A 122 -4.79 -17.72 -2.92
C MET A 122 -6.22 -17.96 -2.41
N THR A 123 -7.15 -17.08 -2.82
CA THR A 123 -8.58 -17.31 -2.61
C THR A 123 -9.23 -17.64 -3.94
N LEU A 124 -10.02 -18.71 -3.98
CA LEU A 124 -10.81 -19.09 -5.14
C LEU A 124 -12.29 -18.82 -4.89
N GLN A 125 -12.96 -18.29 -5.90
CA GLN A 125 -14.42 -18.26 -5.96
C GLN A 125 -14.92 -19.52 -6.66
N THR A 126 -15.76 -20.29 -5.97
CA THR A 126 -16.36 -21.53 -6.47
C THR A 126 -17.89 -21.40 -6.52
N ASP A 127 -18.56 -22.35 -7.16
CA ASP A 127 -20.00 -22.51 -7.16
C ASP A 127 -20.54 -23.19 -5.88
N GLY A 128 -19.70 -23.30 -4.84
CA GLY A 128 -19.97 -24.08 -3.64
C GLY A 128 -19.17 -25.39 -3.58
N SER A 129 -18.44 -25.76 -4.64
CA SER A 129 -17.45 -26.83 -4.59
C SER A 129 -16.22 -26.45 -3.74
N THR A 130 -15.56 -27.45 -3.14
CA THR A 130 -14.23 -27.28 -2.52
C THR A 130 -13.07 -27.42 -3.50
N ASP A 131 -13.36 -27.65 -4.78
CA ASP A 131 -12.37 -27.93 -5.80
C ASP A 131 -11.50 -26.71 -6.12
N THR A 132 -10.27 -26.98 -6.55
CA THR A 132 -9.27 -25.97 -6.95
C THR A 132 -9.53 -25.37 -8.34
N ASN A 133 -10.64 -25.74 -8.98
CA ASN A 133 -11.04 -25.27 -10.31
C ASN A 133 -11.79 -23.92 -10.32
N GLY A 134 -12.03 -23.32 -9.16
CA GLY A 134 -12.66 -22.01 -9.05
C GLY A 134 -11.80 -20.87 -9.64
N SER A 135 -12.45 -19.77 -10.01
CA SER A 135 -11.78 -18.56 -10.51
C SER A 135 -11.03 -17.85 -9.38
N LEU A 136 -9.83 -17.31 -9.66
CA LEU A 136 -9.09 -16.56 -8.65
C LEU A 136 -9.87 -15.32 -8.17
N ALA A 137 -10.09 -15.22 -6.87
CA ALA A 137 -10.73 -14.08 -6.20
C ALA A 137 -9.72 -13.15 -5.51
N GLY A 138 -8.54 -13.67 -5.15
CA GLY A 138 -7.48 -12.89 -4.53
C GLY A 138 -6.20 -13.68 -4.38
N LEU A 139 -5.09 -12.96 -4.20
CA LEU A 139 -3.75 -13.51 -4.04
C LEU A 139 -3.02 -12.74 -2.94
N ALA A 140 -2.31 -13.47 -2.07
CA ALA A 140 -1.41 -12.91 -1.09
C ALA A 140 -0.07 -13.67 -1.13
N LEU A 141 1.01 -12.96 -1.44
CA LEU A 141 2.37 -13.49 -1.53
C LEU A 141 3.17 -12.99 -0.34
N VAL A 142 3.83 -13.92 0.35
CA VAL A 142 4.70 -13.65 1.49
C VAL A 142 6.09 -14.17 1.16
N VAL A 143 7.11 -13.37 1.45
CA VAL A 143 8.51 -13.74 1.25
C VAL A 143 9.29 -13.52 2.54
N THR A 144 10.39 -14.25 2.69
CA THR A 144 11.49 -13.84 3.56
C THR A 144 12.49 -13.06 2.71
N ASN A 145 12.67 -11.77 3.03
CA ASN A 145 13.55 -10.89 2.25
C ASN A 145 15.03 -11.19 2.52
N THR A 146 15.93 -10.48 1.86
CA THR A 146 17.39 -10.68 1.97
C THR A 146 17.95 -10.37 3.37
N PHE A 147 17.20 -9.64 4.20
CA PHE A 147 17.57 -9.34 5.58
C PHE A 147 17.00 -10.35 6.58
N GLY A 148 16.33 -11.41 6.09
CA GLY A 148 15.69 -12.42 6.92
C GLY A 148 14.35 -11.98 7.50
N GLU A 149 13.78 -10.88 7.05
CA GLU A 149 12.49 -10.39 7.55
C GLU A 149 11.34 -10.94 6.71
N THR A 150 10.22 -11.25 7.37
CA THR A 150 8.99 -11.69 6.71
C THR A 150 8.21 -10.48 6.15
N GLU A 151 7.88 -10.53 4.86
CA GLU A 151 7.22 -9.45 4.13
C GLU A 151 6.01 -9.96 3.33
N LEU A 152 4.89 -9.25 3.44
CA LEU A 152 3.75 -9.34 2.54
C LEU A 152 4.11 -8.59 1.24
N ASP A 153 4.69 -9.32 0.29
CA ASP A 153 5.22 -8.79 -0.97
C ASP A 153 4.10 -8.32 -1.92
N LEU A 154 2.98 -9.03 -1.92
CA LEU A 154 1.85 -8.72 -2.79
C LEU A 154 0.54 -9.12 -2.12
N LEU A 155 -0.45 -8.24 -2.21
CA LEU A 155 -1.82 -8.54 -1.81
C LEU A 155 -2.78 -7.87 -2.79
N TYR A 156 -3.69 -8.65 -3.37
CA TYR A 156 -4.81 -8.09 -4.10
C TYR A 156 -6.07 -8.96 -4.01
N VAL A 157 -7.21 -8.31 -4.26
CA VAL A 157 -8.53 -8.94 -4.36
C VAL A 157 -9.16 -8.46 -5.66
N MET A 158 -9.71 -9.40 -6.43
CA MET A 158 -10.43 -9.10 -7.66
C MET A 158 -11.61 -8.16 -7.39
N PRO A 159 -11.90 -7.18 -8.27
CA PRO A 159 -12.91 -6.16 -8.04
C PRO A 159 -14.28 -6.73 -7.58
N ASP A 160 -14.76 -7.79 -8.21
CA ASP A 160 -16.07 -8.41 -7.92
C ASP A 160 -16.10 -9.17 -6.58
N SER A 161 -14.92 -9.46 -6.03
CA SER A 161 -14.73 -10.14 -4.74
C SER A 161 -14.38 -9.17 -3.60
N GLN A 162 -14.26 -7.87 -3.88
CA GLN A 162 -13.99 -6.86 -2.86
C GLN A 162 -15.16 -6.72 -1.87
N ARG A 163 -14.87 -6.21 -0.67
CA ARG A 163 -15.83 -6.05 0.45
C ARG A 163 -16.46 -7.35 0.96
N ARG A 164 -15.93 -8.52 0.56
CA ARG A 164 -16.33 -9.85 1.05
C ARG A 164 -15.34 -10.44 2.06
N GLN A 165 -14.53 -9.57 2.69
CA GLN A 165 -13.50 -9.95 3.67
C GLN A 165 -12.37 -10.87 3.13
N VAL A 166 -12.23 -11.01 1.81
CA VAL A 166 -11.21 -11.87 1.18
C VAL A 166 -9.78 -11.53 1.62
N ALA A 167 -9.39 -10.24 1.54
CA ALA A 167 -8.07 -9.80 1.99
C ALA A 167 -7.84 -10.05 3.48
N HIS A 168 -8.85 -9.83 4.32
CA HIS A 168 -8.77 -10.07 5.76
C HIS A 168 -8.58 -11.56 6.07
N ALA A 169 -9.32 -12.43 5.39
CA ALA A 169 -9.21 -13.87 5.56
C ALA A 169 -7.82 -14.38 5.15
N MET A 170 -7.26 -13.88 4.03
CA MET A 170 -5.88 -14.19 3.62
C MET A 170 -4.86 -13.70 4.67
N LEU A 171 -5.01 -12.48 5.20
CA LEU A 171 -4.12 -11.99 6.25
C LEU A 171 -4.22 -12.81 7.54
N GLN A 172 -5.43 -13.18 7.98
CA GLN A 172 -5.59 -14.04 9.15
C GLN A 172 -4.95 -15.42 8.97
N HIS A 173 -5.06 -16.00 7.76
CA HIS A 173 -4.37 -17.24 7.42
C HIS A 173 -2.86 -17.08 7.53
N ILE A 174 -2.31 -16.01 6.94
CA ILE A 174 -0.88 -15.68 7.01
C ILE A 174 -0.46 -15.54 8.47
N LEU A 175 -1.11 -14.69 9.26
CA LEU A 175 -0.76 -14.45 10.66
C LEU A 175 -0.84 -15.70 11.53
N LYS A 176 -1.80 -16.60 11.26
CA LYS A 176 -1.88 -17.89 11.95
C LYS A 176 -0.64 -18.73 11.67
N HIS A 177 -0.24 -18.83 10.40
CA HIS A 177 0.94 -19.58 10.00
C HIS A 177 2.23 -18.96 10.60
N LEU A 178 2.39 -17.64 10.48
CA LEU A 178 3.54 -16.90 11.02
C LEU A 178 3.67 -17.07 12.55
N ARG A 179 2.55 -17.06 13.27
CA ARG A 179 2.56 -17.31 14.73
C ARG A 179 3.04 -18.73 15.05
N GLN A 180 2.65 -19.72 14.25
CA GLN A 180 3.07 -21.11 14.44
C GLN A 180 4.57 -21.33 14.14
N THR A 181 5.14 -20.52 13.24
CA THR A 181 6.57 -20.57 12.91
C THR A 181 7.43 -19.66 13.79
N GLY A 182 6.83 -18.94 14.75
CA GLY A 182 7.55 -18.10 15.70
C GLY A 182 7.94 -16.72 15.15
N GLU A 183 7.40 -16.31 14.02
CA GLU A 183 7.68 -15.00 13.42
C GLU A 183 7.10 -13.88 14.28
N GLU A 184 7.88 -12.82 14.49
CA GLU A 184 7.49 -11.72 15.37
C GLU A 184 6.78 -10.58 14.64
N THR A 185 7.18 -10.34 13.39
CA THR A 185 6.72 -9.19 12.61
C THR A 185 6.41 -9.59 11.18
N LEU A 186 5.39 -8.94 10.60
CA LEU A 186 5.09 -8.97 9.18
C LEU A 186 5.24 -7.56 8.62
N ARG A 187 6.17 -7.37 7.69
CA ARG A 187 6.34 -6.12 6.94
C ARG A 187 5.40 -6.10 5.74
N SER A 188 5.02 -4.92 5.30
CA SER A 188 4.30 -4.72 4.03
C SER A 188 4.62 -3.33 3.49
N THR A 189 4.54 -3.13 2.19
CA THR A 189 4.71 -1.81 1.58
C THR A 189 3.45 -1.35 0.86
N ARG A 190 3.22 -0.04 0.85
CA ARG A 190 2.10 0.57 0.13
C ARG A 190 2.53 1.87 -0.54
N HIS A 191 1.95 2.16 -1.71
CA HIS A 191 2.18 3.45 -2.36
C HIS A 191 1.59 4.60 -1.53
N ILE A 192 2.30 5.73 -1.43
CA ILE A 192 1.92 6.88 -0.60
C ILE A 192 0.53 7.44 -0.95
N CYS A 193 0.17 7.38 -2.23
CA CYS A 193 -1.11 7.84 -2.76
C CYS A 193 -2.24 6.80 -2.71
N ASN A 194 -1.96 5.54 -2.35
CA ASN A 194 -2.98 4.49 -2.33
C ASN A 194 -3.74 4.49 -1.01
N GLU A 195 -4.79 5.32 -0.95
CA GLU A 195 -5.60 5.49 0.26
C GLU A 195 -6.37 4.23 0.65
N ALA A 196 -6.83 3.44 -0.32
CA ALA A 196 -7.51 2.18 -0.05
C ALA A 196 -6.58 1.20 0.68
N SER A 197 -5.34 1.05 0.18
CA SER A 197 -4.31 0.25 0.84
C SER A 197 -3.95 0.80 2.21
N ARG A 198 -3.76 2.12 2.37
CA ARG A 198 -3.51 2.75 3.68
C ARG A 198 -4.61 2.44 4.70
N ASN A 199 -5.86 2.62 4.30
CA ASN A 199 -7.01 2.41 5.19
C ASN A 199 -7.14 0.93 5.56
N TRP A 200 -6.89 0.02 4.62
CA TRP A 200 -6.85 -1.41 4.90
C TRP A 200 -5.73 -1.77 5.88
N HIS A 201 -4.49 -1.33 5.65
CA HIS A 201 -3.36 -1.55 6.56
C HIS A 201 -3.69 -1.07 7.98
N ALA A 202 -4.17 0.18 8.12
CA ALA A 202 -4.54 0.74 9.40
C ALA A 202 -5.67 -0.05 10.09
N ALA A 203 -6.70 -0.46 9.35
CA ALA A 203 -7.79 -1.27 9.88
C ALA A 203 -7.32 -2.66 10.35
N MET A 204 -6.27 -3.21 9.71
CA MET A 204 -5.64 -4.47 10.08
C MET A 204 -4.59 -4.31 11.19
N GLY A 205 -4.38 -3.11 11.74
CA GLY A 205 -3.44 -2.86 12.82
C GLY A 205 -1.97 -2.69 12.39
N PHE A 206 -1.70 -2.57 11.09
CA PHE A 206 -0.35 -2.20 10.63
C PHE A 206 -0.01 -0.78 11.07
N GLN A 207 1.22 -0.58 11.49
CA GLN A 207 1.80 0.71 11.83
C GLN A 207 2.75 1.14 10.71
N ASP A 208 2.65 2.39 10.28
CA ASP A 208 3.56 2.95 9.28
C ASP A 208 4.95 3.19 9.92
N ASP A 209 6.00 2.68 9.27
CA ASP A 209 7.38 3.09 9.54
C ASP A 209 7.72 4.27 8.64
N TYR A 210 7.55 5.48 9.16
CA TYR A 210 7.83 6.68 8.38
C TYR A 210 9.32 6.85 8.14
N ASP A 211 9.71 7.02 6.88
CA ASP A 211 11.03 7.55 6.54
C ASP A 211 11.04 9.09 6.62
N TRP A 212 12.26 9.65 6.57
CA TRP A 212 12.45 11.09 6.60
C TRP A 212 11.75 11.84 5.45
N LEU A 213 11.70 11.26 4.25
CA LEU A 213 11.08 11.90 3.08
C LEU A 213 9.56 12.02 3.29
N TYR A 214 8.91 10.99 3.80
CA TYR A 214 7.49 11.04 4.15
C TYR A 214 7.19 12.13 5.18
N VAL A 215 7.97 12.20 6.26
CA VAL A 215 7.81 13.20 7.31
C VAL A 215 7.94 14.62 6.73
N ARG A 216 8.97 14.84 5.91
CA ARG A 216 9.17 16.13 5.23
C ARG A 216 8.00 16.49 4.31
N LEU A 217 7.48 15.52 3.56
CA LEU A 217 6.29 15.70 2.72
C LEU A 217 5.05 16.04 3.55
N LYS A 218 4.86 15.44 4.73
CA LYS A 218 3.78 15.78 5.66
C LYS A 218 3.91 17.19 6.18
N CYS A 219 5.09 17.61 6.63
CA CYS A 219 5.34 18.99 7.06
C CYS A 219 4.95 20.00 5.98
N ALA A 220 5.45 19.81 4.74
CA ALA A 220 5.14 20.69 3.61
C ALA A 220 3.64 20.70 3.27
N TRP A 221 2.98 19.54 3.34
CA TRP A 221 1.55 19.42 3.07
C TRP A 221 0.70 20.17 4.10
N TYR A 222 0.95 20.00 5.40
CA TYR A 222 0.20 20.72 6.43
C TYR A 222 0.45 22.23 6.39
N GLN A 223 1.68 22.68 6.13
CA GLN A 223 1.98 24.10 5.93
C GLN A 223 1.14 24.71 4.81
N ARG A 224 1.02 23.98 3.69
CA ARG A 224 0.18 24.40 2.57
C ARG A 224 -1.30 24.44 2.95
N GLU A 225 -1.82 23.39 3.61
CA GLU A 225 -3.24 23.36 3.98
C GLU A 225 -3.59 24.47 4.98
N ILE A 226 -2.71 24.78 5.93
CA ILE A 226 -2.87 25.94 6.83
C ILE A 226 -2.95 27.24 6.02
N TRP A 227 -2.00 27.46 5.10
CA TRP A 227 -2.01 28.63 4.23
C TRP A 227 -3.31 28.71 3.40
N ARG A 228 -3.74 27.59 2.81
CA ARG A 228 -4.96 27.49 2.00
C ARG A 228 -6.20 27.86 2.82
N HIS A 229 -6.31 27.35 4.06
CA HIS A 229 -7.41 27.67 4.96
C HIS A 229 -7.45 29.15 5.33
N LEU A 230 -6.29 29.76 5.61
CA LEU A 230 -6.18 31.21 5.86
C LEU A 230 -6.64 32.03 4.65
N GLN A 231 -6.25 31.64 3.43
CA GLN A 231 -6.68 32.35 2.21
C GLN A 231 -8.19 32.23 1.94
N LEU A 232 -8.81 31.14 2.39
CA LEU A 232 -10.25 30.89 2.23
C LEU A 232 -11.09 31.43 3.40
N GLY A 233 -10.45 31.97 4.45
CA GLY A 233 -11.13 32.39 5.67
C GLY A 233 -11.71 31.23 6.51
N TRP A 234 -11.22 30.01 6.32
CA TRP A 234 -11.69 28.80 7.02
C TRP A 234 -10.93 28.59 8.32
N THR A 235 -11.49 29.06 9.43
CA THR A 235 -10.81 29.04 10.73
C THR A 235 -11.00 27.77 11.54
N ASP A 236 -12.11 27.05 11.35
CA ASP A 236 -12.56 25.98 12.25
C ASP A 236 -11.60 24.79 12.37
N GLU A 237 -10.78 24.53 11.35
CA GLU A 237 -9.81 23.43 11.34
C GLU A 237 -8.36 23.88 11.59
N LEU A 238 -8.10 25.18 11.73
CA LEU A 238 -6.71 25.70 11.76
C LEU A 238 -5.91 25.17 12.94
N GLU A 239 -6.49 25.14 14.13
CA GLU A 239 -5.82 24.64 15.33
C GLU A 239 -5.43 23.16 15.16
N ASN A 240 -6.35 22.32 14.69
CA ASN A 240 -6.09 20.90 14.41
C ASN A 240 -4.97 20.72 13.37
N LEU A 241 -4.96 21.53 12.29
CA LEU A 241 -3.91 21.50 11.29
C LEU A 241 -2.55 21.92 11.87
N GLN A 242 -2.52 22.94 12.74
CA GLN A 242 -1.32 23.42 13.41
C GLN A 242 -0.77 22.38 14.39
N SER A 243 -1.61 21.75 15.21
CA SER A 243 -1.19 20.66 16.12
C SER A 243 -0.61 19.49 15.34
N LYS A 244 -1.24 19.11 14.22
CA LYS A 244 -0.70 18.06 13.34
C LYS A 244 0.65 18.46 12.75
N LEU A 245 0.80 19.71 12.27
CA LEU A 245 2.09 20.20 11.77
C LEU A 245 3.18 20.15 12.85
N ALA A 246 2.85 20.53 14.09
CA ALA A 246 3.78 20.50 15.22
C ALA A 246 4.29 19.07 15.47
N TYR A 247 3.39 18.08 15.52
CA TYR A 247 3.75 16.66 15.63
C TYR A 247 4.73 16.22 14.52
N TRP A 248 4.45 16.54 13.25
CA TRP A 248 5.33 16.15 12.15
C TRP A 248 6.69 16.85 12.20
N ARG A 249 6.75 18.11 12.66
CA ARG A 249 8.01 18.83 12.84
C ARG A 249 8.87 18.23 13.93
N GLU A 250 8.27 17.77 15.03
CA GLU A 250 9.00 17.08 16.09
C GLU A 250 9.67 15.79 15.57
N LEU A 251 8.92 14.98 14.80
CA LEU A 251 9.49 13.82 14.11
C LEU A 251 10.60 14.20 13.12
N GLU A 252 10.43 15.29 12.37
CA GLU A 252 11.45 15.75 11.41
C GLU A 252 12.77 16.10 12.12
N GLU A 253 12.69 16.79 13.26
CA GLU A 253 13.86 17.11 14.08
C GLU A 253 14.51 15.87 14.69
N HIS A 254 13.72 14.87 15.10
CA HIS A 254 14.25 13.58 15.54
C HIS A 254 15.09 12.92 14.43
N PHE A 255 14.57 12.85 13.19
CA PHE A 255 15.32 12.30 12.05
C PHE A 255 16.61 13.07 11.75
N LYS A 256 16.58 14.42 11.81
CA LYS A 256 17.78 15.24 11.60
C LYS A 256 18.86 14.94 12.63
N LYS A 257 18.49 14.86 13.91
CA LYS A 257 19.43 14.54 15.01
C LYS A 257 20.02 13.13 14.86
N SER A 258 19.19 12.13 14.56
CA SER A 258 19.66 10.75 14.37
C SER A 258 20.63 10.61 13.20
N ARG A 259 20.44 11.37 12.11
CA ARG A 259 21.41 11.41 10.98
C ARG A 259 22.73 12.07 11.35
N ILE A 260 22.71 13.15 12.13
CA ILE A 260 23.93 13.83 12.60
C ILE A 260 24.75 12.89 13.50
N LEU A 261 24.08 12.17 14.41
CA LEU A 261 24.73 11.19 15.27
C LEU A 261 25.33 10.03 14.47
N ALA A 262 24.61 9.50 13.48
CA ALA A 262 25.14 8.44 12.60
C ALA A 262 26.36 8.91 11.77
N ALA A 263 26.37 10.18 11.34
CA ALA A 263 27.50 10.74 10.59
C ALA A 263 28.76 10.97 11.44
N ASN A 264 28.58 11.21 12.75
CA ASN A 264 29.69 11.43 13.69
C ASN A 264 30.29 10.12 14.26
N HIS A 265 29.73 8.97 13.89
CA HIS A 265 30.20 7.63 14.29
C HIS A 265 30.71 6.78 13.12
N LEU A 266 30.93 7.39 11.95
CA LEU A 266 31.70 6.77 10.87
C LEU A 266 33.21 6.99 11.16
N PRO A 267 34.02 5.91 11.26
CA PRO A 267 35.46 6.00 11.46
C PRO A 267 36.19 6.61 10.26
#